data_AF-A0A7R9L925-F1
#
_entry.id   AF-A0A7R9L925-F1
#
_cell.length_a   1.000
_cell.length_b   1.000
_cell.length_c   1.000
_cell.angle_alpha   90.00
_cell.angle_beta   90.00
_cell.angle_gamma   90.00
#
_symmetry.space_group_name_H-M   'P 1'
#
loop_
_entity.id
_entity.type
_entity.pdbx_description
1 polymer ?
#
loop_
_entity_poly.entity_id
_entity_poly.type
_entity_poly.pdbx_seq_one_letter_code
_entity_poly.pdbx_strand_id
1 'polypeptide(L)'
;MRMCCRTGPPLPPLAHVMSVWTVFVYLVMNAVIDGSTSARLPDIYWNSSNPIFRIDNTDHIIDVNRGNVAYEYDQVNIVCPMYSKGTREDDIETFIIYNVSKEEYDSCRITNSATARTIAVCDKPFLNRYYTITFRPFTPQPGGLEFSGPVLMMK
;
A
#
# COMPACT_ATOMS: atom_id res chain seq x y z
N MET A 1 0.50 2.04 -18.73
CA MET A 1 1.45 3.16 -18.96
C MET A 1 2.02 2.99 -20.36
N ARG A 2 2.04 4.05 -21.18
CA ARG A 2 2.42 3.99 -22.62
C ARG A 2 3.85 4.49 -22.82
N MET A 3 4.64 3.79 -23.63
CA MET A 3 5.87 4.29 -24.28
C MET A 3 6.02 3.72 -25.70
N CYS A 4 6.56 4.54 -26.61
CA CYS A 4 7.03 4.25 -27.98
C CYS A 4 8.25 5.19 -28.23
N CYS A 5 9.24 5.01 -29.12
CA CYS A 5 9.51 4.17 -30.31
C CYS A 5 11.06 4.18 -30.56
N ARG A 6 11.73 3.15 -31.15
CA ARG A 6 12.08 3.00 -32.59
C ARG A 6 12.63 1.58 -32.85
N THR A 7 12.04 0.77 -33.74
CA THR A 7 12.35 0.49 -35.17
C THR A 7 13.74 -0.05 -35.50
N GLY A 8 13.81 -1.35 -35.83
CA GLY A 8 14.86 -2.01 -36.64
C GLY A 8 14.21 -2.89 -37.73
N PRO A 9 14.87 -3.11 -38.89
CA PRO A 9 14.27 -3.68 -40.11
C PRO A 9 14.14 -5.23 -40.11
N PRO A 10 13.39 -5.80 -41.07
CA PRO A 10 12.87 -7.16 -41.01
C PRO A 10 13.83 -8.20 -41.60
N LEU A 11 13.79 -9.43 -41.07
CA LEU A 11 14.42 -10.62 -41.64
C LEU A 11 13.36 -11.72 -41.82
N PRO A 12 13.56 -12.65 -42.78
CA PRO A 12 12.50 -13.29 -43.57
C PRO A 12 11.69 -14.37 -42.83
N PRO A 13 10.53 -14.77 -43.37
CA PRO A 13 9.60 -15.66 -42.71
C PRO A 13 10.04 -17.12 -42.90
N LEU A 14 10.40 -17.80 -41.81
CA LEU A 14 10.36 -19.27 -41.76
C LEU A 14 9.07 -19.70 -41.05
N ALA A 15 7.98 -19.63 -41.81
CA ALA A 15 6.81 -20.48 -41.62
C ALA A 15 7.20 -21.94 -41.95
N HIS A 16 6.74 -23.01 -41.32
CA HIS A 16 5.98 -23.28 -40.10
C HIS A 16 6.04 -24.81 -39.97
N VAL A 17 6.39 -25.36 -38.81
CA VAL A 17 5.70 -26.57 -38.31
C VAL A 17 5.58 -26.45 -36.79
N MET A 18 4.91 -25.39 -36.34
CA MET A 18 4.45 -25.33 -34.96
C MET A 18 3.19 -26.20 -34.92
N SER A 19 3.38 -27.46 -34.54
CA SER A 19 2.30 -28.41 -34.26
C SER A 19 1.17 -27.69 -33.52
N VAL A 20 -0.09 -27.96 -33.90
CA VAL A 20 -1.29 -27.44 -33.20
C VAL A 20 -1.15 -27.64 -31.69
N TRP A 21 -0.45 -28.69 -31.27
CA TRP A 21 -0.11 -28.97 -29.88
C TRP A 21 0.78 -27.91 -29.23
N THR A 22 1.80 -27.39 -29.92
CA THR A 22 2.65 -26.30 -29.41
C THR A 22 1.89 -24.99 -29.28
N VAL A 23 1.01 -24.67 -30.24
CA VAL A 23 0.14 -23.49 -30.16
C VAL A 23 -0.89 -23.65 -29.06
N PHE A 24 -1.47 -24.84 -28.91
CA PHE A 24 -2.43 -25.14 -27.85
C PHE A 24 -1.77 -25.09 -26.47
N VAL A 25 -0.60 -25.71 -26.29
CA VAL A 25 0.17 -25.63 -25.03
C VAL A 25 0.58 -24.20 -24.72
N TYR A 26 0.99 -23.41 -25.72
CA TYR A 26 1.30 -22.00 -25.53
C TYR A 26 0.06 -21.17 -25.13
N LEU A 27 -1.09 -21.42 -25.76
CA LEU A 27 -2.36 -20.77 -25.40
C LEU A 27 -2.83 -21.16 -23.99
N VAL A 28 -2.67 -22.44 -23.61
CA VAL A 28 -3.00 -22.93 -22.26
C VAL A 28 -2.03 -22.35 -21.23
N MET A 29 -0.73 -22.27 -21.50
CA MET A 29 0.24 -21.64 -20.59
C MET A 29 -0.07 -20.16 -20.34
N ASN A 30 -0.46 -19.40 -21.38
CA ASN A 30 -0.84 -17.99 -21.22
C ASN A 30 -2.20 -17.82 -20.50
N ALA A 31 -3.09 -18.81 -20.58
CA ALA A 31 -4.37 -18.80 -19.86
C ALA A 31 -4.26 -19.18 -18.37
N VAL A 32 -3.11 -19.73 -17.94
CA VAL A 32 -2.88 -20.20 -16.55
C VAL A 32 -2.18 -19.16 -15.68
N ILE A 33 -1.73 -18.03 -16.23
CA ILE A 33 -1.13 -16.93 -15.46
C ILE A 33 -2.22 -15.94 -15.01
N ASP A 34 -3.21 -16.41 -14.25
CA ASP A 34 -3.88 -15.53 -13.29
C ASP A 34 -3.01 -15.53 -12.03
N GLY A 35 -1.98 -14.68 -12.06
CA GLY A 35 -1.14 -14.46 -10.91
C GLY A 35 -1.96 -13.75 -9.84
N SER A 36 -2.38 -14.48 -8.81
CA SER A 36 -2.70 -13.89 -7.51
C SER A 36 -1.42 -13.31 -6.95
N THR A 37 -1.12 -12.06 -7.32
CA THR A 37 -0.08 -11.30 -6.65
C THR A 37 -0.71 -10.74 -5.38
N SER A 38 -0.36 -11.29 -4.22
CA SER A 38 -0.39 -10.53 -2.98
C SER A 38 0.41 -9.24 -3.24
N ALA A 39 -0.32 -8.17 -3.53
CA ALA A 39 0.27 -6.93 -3.97
C ALA A 39 0.67 -6.16 -2.71
N ARG A 40 1.98 -5.95 -2.52
CA ARG A 40 2.40 -4.92 -1.56
C ARG A 40 1.81 -3.59 -2.00
N LEU A 41 1.06 -2.96 -1.11
CA LEU A 41 0.54 -1.63 -1.33
C LEU A 41 1.71 -0.63 -1.34
N PRO A 42 1.57 0.50 -2.06
CA PRO A 42 2.61 1.52 -2.09
C PRO A 42 2.88 2.08 -0.69
N ASP A 43 4.13 2.45 -0.44
CA ASP A 43 4.54 3.05 0.83
C ASP A 43 3.85 4.41 1.03
N ILE A 44 3.34 4.64 2.24
CA ILE A 44 2.61 5.85 2.61
C ILE A 44 3.55 6.75 3.41
N TYR A 45 3.90 7.90 2.84
CA TYR A 45 4.71 8.91 3.52
C TYR A 45 3.82 9.81 4.38
N TRP A 46 3.98 9.74 5.71
CA TRP A 46 3.17 10.48 6.66
C TRP A 46 3.73 11.89 6.90
N ASN A 47 3.48 12.81 5.96
CA ASN A 47 3.89 14.21 6.04
C ASN A 47 2.78 15.13 5.52
N SER A 48 2.70 16.36 6.02
CA SER A 48 1.66 17.32 5.64
C SER A 48 1.70 17.74 4.18
N SER A 49 2.89 17.63 3.56
CA SER A 49 3.12 18.00 2.16
C SER A 49 2.69 16.91 1.17
N ASN A 50 2.32 15.72 1.64
CA ASN A 50 1.94 14.60 0.79
C ASN A 50 0.52 14.84 0.21
N PRO A 51 0.35 14.85 -1.12
CA PRO A 51 -0.96 15.07 -1.74
C PRO A 51 -2.00 14.00 -1.40
N ILE A 52 -1.59 12.81 -0.93
CA ILE A 52 -2.50 11.73 -0.54
C ILE A 52 -3.52 12.18 0.52
N PHE A 53 -3.13 13.09 1.43
CA PHE A 53 -3.98 13.58 2.51
C PHE A 53 -4.86 14.76 2.11
N ARG A 54 -4.80 15.20 0.85
CA ARG A 54 -5.67 16.27 0.39
C ARG A 54 -7.07 15.71 0.09
N ILE A 55 -8.07 16.33 0.71
CA ILE A 55 -9.48 15.91 0.67
C ILE A 55 -10.09 16.05 -0.74
N ASP A 56 -9.48 16.83 -1.62
CA ASP A 56 -9.88 16.97 -3.03
C ASP A 56 -9.59 15.71 -3.86
N ASN A 57 -8.73 14.81 -3.38
CA ASN A 57 -8.39 13.54 -4.03
C ASN A 57 -8.95 12.35 -3.27
N THR A 58 -9.17 11.22 -3.95
CA THR A 58 -9.65 9.96 -3.36
C THR A 58 -8.54 9.09 -2.78
N ASP A 59 -7.29 9.52 -2.86
CA ASP A 59 -6.12 8.68 -2.55
C ASP A 59 -5.92 8.42 -1.04
N HIS A 60 -6.60 9.18 -0.18
CA HIS A 60 -6.67 8.93 1.27
C HIS A 60 -7.53 7.70 1.63
N ILE A 61 -8.19 7.09 0.65
CA ILE A 61 -8.97 5.86 0.78
C ILE A 61 -8.29 4.78 -0.04
N ILE A 62 -7.82 3.73 0.62
CA ILE A 62 -7.15 2.59 -0.01
C ILE A 62 -7.98 1.34 0.21
N ASP A 63 -8.36 0.69 -0.88
CA ASP A 63 -8.97 -0.62 -0.82
C ASP A 63 -7.90 -1.70 -0.61
N VAL A 64 -8.14 -2.58 0.35
CA VAL A 64 -7.21 -3.62 0.78
C VAL A 64 -7.81 -5.00 0.57
N ASN A 65 -6.94 -5.98 0.35
CA ASN A 65 -7.26 -7.38 0.11
C ASN A 65 -8.18 -7.59 -1.12
N ARG A 66 -8.05 -6.76 -2.16
CA ARG A 66 -8.87 -6.88 -3.39
C ARG A 66 -8.36 -8.03 -4.27
N GLY A 67 -9.08 -9.15 -4.23
CA GLY A 67 -8.78 -10.31 -5.10
C GLY A 67 -7.70 -11.24 -4.56
N ASN A 68 -7.32 -11.10 -3.29
CA ASN A 68 -6.38 -12.00 -2.65
C ASN A 68 -7.01 -13.38 -2.42
N VAL A 69 -6.20 -14.43 -2.53
CA VAL A 69 -6.60 -15.78 -2.13
C VAL A 69 -6.64 -15.90 -0.60
N ALA A 70 -7.34 -16.92 -0.09
CA ALA A 70 -7.34 -17.20 1.34
C ALA A 70 -5.89 -17.31 1.86
N TYR A 71 -5.61 -16.66 3.01
CA TYR A 71 -4.29 -16.58 3.66
C TYR A 71 -3.26 -15.63 3.01
N GLU A 72 -3.62 -14.91 1.93
CA GLU A 72 -2.83 -13.77 1.44
C GLU A 72 -3.41 -12.46 1.94
N TYR A 73 -2.55 -11.65 2.58
CA TYR A 73 -2.94 -10.37 3.18
C TYR A 73 -2.07 -9.26 2.63
N ASP A 74 -2.69 -8.15 2.27
CA ASP A 74 -1.96 -6.98 1.84
C ASP A 74 -1.17 -6.38 2.99
N GLN A 75 -0.06 -5.75 2.63
CA GLN A 75 0.81 -5.05 3.55
C GLN A 75 1.07 -3.65 3.04
N VAL A 76 1.16 -2.70 3.96
CA VAL A 76 1.52 -1.31 3.67
C VAL A 76 2.56 -0.83 4.67
N ASN A 77 3.50 -0.02 4.22
CA ASN A 77 4.46 0.65 5.10
C ASN A 77 4.05 2.11 5.31
N ILE A 78 3.97 2.52 6.57
CA ILE A 78 3.85 3.92 6.95
C ILE A 78 5.25 4.44 7.24
N VAL A 79 5.71 5.41 6.46
CA VAL A 79 7.03 6.01 6.57
C VAL A 79 6.93 7.34 7.31
N CYS A 80 7.65 7.47 8.43
CA CYS A 80 7.73 8.72 9.19
C CYS A 80 8.56 9.77 8.43
N PRO A 81 8.30 11.08 8.65
CA PRO A 81 9.08 12.13 8.02
C PRO A 81 10.51 12.13 8.59
N MET A 82 11.50 12.25 7.70
CA MET A 82 12.92 12.29 8.05
C MET A 82 13.51 13.64 7.66
N TYR A 83 14.17 14.29 8.61
CA TYR A 83 14.81 15.59 8.47
C TYR A 83 16.32 15.48 8.73
N SER A 84 17.10 16.38 8.12
CA SER A 84 18.54 16.47 8.33
C SER A 84 18.89 17.12 9.67
N LYS A 85 20.01 16.73 10.27
CA LYS A 85 20.54 17.37 11.48
C LYS A 85 20.98 18.80 11.13
N GLY A 86 20.14 19.79 11.42
CA GLY A 86 20.33 21.19 11.02
C GLY A 86 19.05 21.87 10.53
N THR A 87 17.99 21.11 10.28
CA THR A 87 16.64 21.65 10.04
C THR A 87 16.13 22.37 11.30
N ARG A 88 15.41 23.48 11.11
CA ARG A 88 14.83 24.24 12.22
C ARG A 88 13.76 23.41 12.91
N GLU A 89 13.62 23.56 14.23
CA GLU A 89 12.58 22.85 14.99
C GLU A 89 11.16 23.18 14.49
N ASP A 90 10.93 24.41 14.02
CA ASP A 90 9.65 24.86 13.45
C ASP A 90 9.23 24.08 12.19
N ASP A 91 10.21 23.56 11.44
CA ASP A 91 10.00 22.83 10.19
C ASP A 91 9.92 21.31 10.42
N ILE A 92 10.15 20.85 11.65
CA ILE A 92 10.17 19.43 12.00
C ILE A 92 8.78 18.99 12.45
N GLU A 93 8.17 18.11 11.66
CA GLU A 93 6.88 17.53 11.97
C GLU A 93 7.02 16.24 12.78
N THR A 94 6.23 16.11 13.84
CA THR A 94 6.12 14.88 14.66
C THR A 94 4.67 14.44 14.76
N PHE A 95 4.42 13.15 14.62
CA PHE A 95 3.06 12.59 14.56
C PHE A 95 2.91 11.35 15.43
N ILE A 96 1.71 11.16 15.98
CA ILE A 96 1.26 9.90 16.56
C ILE A 96 0.02 9.47 15.80
N ILE A 97 0.06 8.26 15.26
CA ILE A 97 -0.98 7.73 14.38
C ILE A 97 -1.82 6.74 15.20
N TYR A 98 -3.13 6.95 15.20
CA TYR A 98 -4.09 6.16 15.96
C TYR A 98 -5.07 5.44 15.02
N ASN A 99 -5.46 4.23 15.39
CA ASN A 99 -6.66 3.58 14.86
C ASN A 99 -7.84 3.98 15.74
N VAL A 100 -8.86 4.54 15.11
CA VAL A 100 -10.00 5.20 15.73
C VAL A 100 -11.30 4.70 15.10
N SER A 101 -12.44 4.97 15.75
CA SER A 101 -13.74 4.65 15.15
C SER A 101 -14.08 5.63 14.02
N LYS A 102 -15.14 5.31 13.26
CA LYS A 102 -15.62 6.18 12.18
C LYS A 102 -16.03 7.57 12.69
N GLU A 103 -16.67 7.63 13.84
CA GLU A 103 -17.15 8.88 14.45
C GLU A 103 -15.98 9.81 14.83
N GLU A 104 -14.90 9.23 15.35
CA GLU A 104 -13.67 9.95 15.71
C GLU A 104 -12.87 10.37 14.48
N TYR A 105 -12.86 9.55 13.42
CA TYR A 105 -12.28 9.88 12.11
C TYR A 105 -12.99 11.08 11.46
N ASP A 106 -14.32 11.08 11.44
CA ASP A 106 -15.13 12.15 10.84
C ASP A 106 -14.94 13.47 11.60
N SER A 107 -14.96 13.42 12.94
CA SER A 107 -14.81 14.58 13.82
C SER A 107 -13.35 15.04 14.04
N CYS A 108 -12.37 14.24 13.60
CA CYS A 108 -10.94 14.46 13.84
C CYS A 108 -10.60 14.68 15.33
N ARG A 109 -11.39 14.06 16.24
CA ARG A 109 -11.24 14.22 17.68
C ARG A 109 -11.30 12.87 18.37
N ILE A 110 -10.21 12.53 19.04
CA ILE A 110 -10.14 11.36 19.92
C ILE A 110 -10.91 11.73 21.19
N THR A 111 -12.10 11.17 21.35
CA THR A 111 -12.95 11.38 22.52
C THR A 111 -12.64 10.39 23.63
N ASN A 112 -12.16 9.19 23.26
CA ASN A 112 -11.79 8.16 24.21
C ASN A 112 -10.40 7.58 23.89
N SER A 113 -9.37 8.13 24.54
CA SER A 113 -7.99 7.66 24.39
C SER A 113 -7.76 6.23 24.91
N ALA A 114 -8.71 5.63 25.65
CA ALA A 114 -8.59 4.24 26.10
C ALA A 114 -8.96 3.23 24.99
N THR A 115 -9.75 3.64 24.00
CA THR A 115 -10.13 2.80 22.86
C THR A 115 -9.28 3.05 21.62
N ALA A 116 -8.69 4.25 21.50
CA ALA A 116 -7.79 4.58 20.40
C ALA A 116 -6.48 3.78 20.49
N ARG A 117 -6.21 2.94 19.49
CA ARG A 117 -5.00 2.11 19.46
C ARG A 117 -3.88 2.85 18.74
N THR A 118 -2.69 2.90 19.34
CA THR A 118 -1.53 3.53 18.69
C THR A 118 -0.95 2.59 17.63
N ILE A 119 -0.77 3.11 16.41
CA ILE A 119 -0.25 2.38 15.25
C ILE A 119 1.23 2.65 15.05
N ALA A 120 1.59 3.92 15.13
CA ALA A 120 2.92 4.40 14.85
C ALA A 120 3.19 5.68 15.65
N VAL A 121 4.45 5.84 16.06
CA VAL A 121 4.93 7.00 16.79
C VAL A 121 6.13 7.56 16.05
N CYS A 122 5.95 8.71 15.41
CA CYS A 122 6.99 9.43 14.68
C CYS A 122 7.58 10.53 15.57
N ASP A 123 8.34 10.13 16.59
CA ASP A 123 8.98 11.00 17.57
C ASP A 123 10.47 11.29 17.27
N LYS A 124 11.07 10.54 16.33
CA LYS A 124 12.50 10.61 15.99
C LYS A 124 12.69 11.16 14.57
N PRO A 125 12.75 12.49 14.39
CA PRO A 125 12.81 13.12 13.07
C PRO A 125 14.14 12.91 12.32
N PHE A 126 15.22 12.57 13.04
CA PHE A 126 16.54 12.36 12.44
C PHE A 126 16.86 10.90 12.10
N LEU A 127 15.87 10.01 12.27
CA LEU A 127 16.03 8.59 12.03
C LEU A 127 14.98 8.15 11.02
N ASN A 128 15.40 7.45 9.97
CA ASN A 128 14.45 6.84 9.05
C ASN A 128 13.72 5.70 9.78
N ARG A 129 12.42 5.85 10.00
CA ARG A 129 11.57 4.86 10.67
C ARG A 129 10.33 4.62 9.83
N TYR A 130 9.95 3.35 9.69
CA TYR A 130 8.70 2.95 9.08
C TYR A 130 8.03 1.86 9.91
N TYR A 131 6.71 1.75 9.74
CA TYR A 131 5.86 0.76 10.40
C TYR A 131 5.10 -0.03 9.35
N THR A 132 5.24 -1.35 9.36
CA THR A 132 4.52 -2.23 8.45
C THR A 132 3.20 -2.67 9.07
N ILE A 133 2.10 -2.40 8.38
CA ILE A 133 0.76 -2.87 8.74
C ILE A 133 0.40 -4.02 7.80
N THR A 134 -0.20 -5.07 8.35
CA THR A 134 -0.73 -6.20 7.59
C THR A 134 -2.23 -6.29 7.81
N PHE A 135 -3.01 -6.32 6.73
CA PHE A 135 -4.48 -6.34 6.77
C PHE A 135 -5.00 -7.75 6.97
N ARG A 136 -4.77 -8.30 8.17
CA ARG A 136 -5.28 -9.60 8.59
C ARG A 136 -6.42 -9.44 9.59
N PRO A 137 -7.37 -10.40 9.64
CA PRO A 137 -8.50 -10.33 10.55
C PRO A 137 -8.08 -10.39 12.02
N PHE A 138 -7.06 -11.19 12.34
CA PHE A 138 -6.60 -11.39 13.70
C PHE A 138 -5.09 -11.22 13.81
N THR A 139 -4.64 -10.60 14.89
CA THR A 139 -3.23 -10.41 15.21
C THR A 139 -2.75 -11.41 16.26
N PRO A 140 -1.58 -12.07 16.06
CA PRO A 140 -0.99 -12.89 17.11
C PRO A 140 -0.48 -12.05 18.30
N GLN A 141 -0.34 -10.73 18.14
CA GLN A 141 0.01 -9.84 19.24
C GLN A 141 -1.23 -9.64 20.14
N PRO A 142 -1.18 -10.00 21.44
CA PRO A 142 -2.29 -9.75 22.36
C PRO A 142 -2.59 -8.24 22.42
N GLY A 143 -3.84 -7.86 22.14
CA GLY A 143 -4.27 -6.46 22.06
C GLY A 143 -3.78 -5.70 20.82
N GLY A 144 -3.18 -6.37 19.83
CA GLY A 144 -2.74 -5.72 18.59
C GLY A 144 -3.91 -5.36 17.65
N LEU A 145 -3.59 -4.98 16.42
CA LEU A 145 -4.58 -4.49 15.45
C LEU A 145 -5.39 -5.61 14.81
N GLU A 146 -6.71 -5.44 14.80
CA GLU A 146 -7.66 -6.33 14.14
C GLU A 146 -8.36 -5.55 13.02
N PHE A 147 -8.38 -6.12 11.82
CA PHE A 147 -8.98 -5.49 10.64
C PHE A 147 -10.16 -6.31 10.15
N SER A 148 -11.37 -5.77 10.25
CA SER A 148 -12.60 -6.44 9.82
C SER A 148 -13.13 -5.96 8.46
N GLY A 149 -12.52 -4.93 7.85
CA GLY A 149 -13.02 -4.27 6.64
C GLY A 149 -12.01 -4.27 5.48
N PRO A 150 -12.48 -4.14 4.22
CA PRO A 150 -11.64 -4.11 3.03
C PRO A 150 -11.14 -2.71 2.66
N VAL A 151 -11.27 -1.72 3.56
CA VAL A 151 -10.93 -0.32 3.26
C VAL A 151 -10.12 0.28 4.40
N LEU A 152 -9.00 0.92 4.06
CA LEU A 152 -8.23 1.79 4.94
C LEU A 152 -8.54 3.25 4.59
N MET A 153 -8.91 4.04 5.60
CA MET A 153 -9.15 5.47 5.47
C MET A 153 -8.14 6.24 6.32
N MET A 154 -7.60 7.33 5.78
CA MET A 154 -6.58 8.16 6.42
C MET A 154 -6.96 9.64 6.36
N LYS A 155 -6.49 10.41 7.33
CA LYS A 155 -6.76 11.85 7.47
C LYS A 155 -5.67 12.50 8.30
#